data_AF-A0AAU1WA29-F1
#
_entry.id   AF-A0AAU1WA29-F1
#
_cell.length_a   1.000
_cell.length_b   1.000
_cell.length_c   1.000
_cell.angle_alpha   90.00
_cell.angle_beta   90.00
_cell.angle_gamma   90.00
#
_symmetry.space_group_name_H-M   'P 1'
#
loop_
_entity.id
_entity.type
_entity.pdbx_description
1 polymer ?
#
loop_
_entity_poly.entity_id
_entity_poly.type
_entity_poly.pdbx_seq_one_letter_code
_entity_poly.pdbx_strand_id
1 'polypeptide(L)'
;MSTTTAVAPLTIQDAEILVTAASRAAESAGVTVSVTVLDAGGHLLAFRRDDRAVLISGETSTRKAYTALQLNAPTADLVDLVKPDGPFHTLPTALDRPLLFIAGGIPVHRDGRLIGAIGVGGGAPEQDHGFATAAVAELA
;
A
#
# COMPACT_ATOMS: atom_id res chain seq x y z
N MET A 1 -10.62 -27.89 20.39
CA MET A 1 -9.62 -27.18 19.56
C MET A 1 -10.15 -25.77 19.36
N SER A 2 -9.44 -24.75 19.86
CA SER A 2 -9.91 -23.36 19.81
C SER A 2 -9.87 -22.87 18.35
N THR A 3 -11.05 -22.66 17.76
CA THR A 3 -11.25 -22.21 16.37
C THR A 3 -11.22 -20.69 16.22
N THR A 4 -10.74 -19.96 17.22
CA THR A 4 -10.83 -18.49 17.20
C THR A 4 -9.70 -17.88 16.38
N THR A 5 -10.05 -17.50 15.17
CA THR A 5 -9.26 -16.74 14.19
C THR A 5 -9.42 -15.22 14.37
N ALA A 6 -9.59 -14.72 15.59
CA ALA A 6 -9.73 -13.27 15.81
C ALA A 6 -8.36 -12.61 15.99
N VAL A 7 -8.00 -11.70 15.09
CA VAL A 7 -6.86 -10.77 15.23
C VAL A 7 -7.41 -9.36 15.23
N ALA A 8 -6.81 -8.47 16.03
CA ALA A 8 -7.21 -7.07 16.08
C ALA A 8 -7.11 -6.43 14.68
N PRO A 9 -8.20 -5.87 14.13
CA PRO A 9 -8.19 -5.28 12.79
C PRO A 9 -7.32 -4.03 12.75
N LEU A 10 -6.95 -3.59 11.54
CA LEU A 10 -6.35 -2.29 11.36
C LEU A 10 -7.38 -1.21 11.73
N THR A 11 -7.03 -0.34 12.68
CA THR A 11 -7.93 0.71 13.17
C THR A 11 -7.70 2.04 12.46
N ILE A 12 -8.58 3.02 12.66
CA ILE A 12 -8.34 4.38 12.20
C ILE A 12 -7.09 5.00 12.85
N GLN A 13 -6.84 4.70 14.13
CA GLN A 13 -5.63 5.15 14.83
C GLN A 13 -4.36 4.58 14.18
N ASP A 14 -4.37 3.29 13.83
CA ASP A 14 -3.27 2.66 13.09
C ASP A 14 -3.07 3.33 11.73
N ALA A 15 -4.17 3.61 11.02
CA ALA A 15 -4.13 4.27 9.71
C ALA A 15 -3.56 5.70 9.78
N GLU A 16 -3.88 6.46 10.83
CA GLU A 16 -3.30 7.79 11.09
C GLU A 16 -1.80 7.72 11.36
N ILE A 17 -1.34 6.71 12.11
CA ILE A 17 0.09 6.45 12.34
C ILE A 17 0.79 6.17 11.01
N LEU A 18 0.23 5.26 10.20
CA LEU A 18 0.78 4.89 8.89
C LEU A 18 0.89 6.10 7.95
N VAL A 19 -0.17 6.90 7.83
CA VAL A 19 -0.18 8.10 7.01
C VAL A 19 0.86 9.10 7.50
N THR A 20 0.91 9.34 8.81
CA THR A 20 1.86 10.30 9.41
C THR A 20 3.30 9.87 9.20
N ALA A 21 3.62 8.59 9.42
CA ALA A 21 4.97 8.05 9.26
C ALA A 21 5.43 8.08 7.78
N ALA A 22 4.58 7.65 6.84
CA ALA A 22 4.90 7.68 5.41
C ALA A 22 5.12 9.11 4.91
N SER A 23 4.25 10.05 5.29
CA SER A 23 4.39 11.45 4.91
C SER A 23 5.64 12.09 5.52
N ARG A 24 5.94 11.81 6.80
CA ARG A 24 7.17 12.32 7.44
C ARG A 24 8.43 11.79 6.74
N ALA A 25 8.44 10.53 6.33
CA ALA A 25 9.56 9.94 5.58
C ALA A 25 9.72 10.61 4.21
N ALA A 26 8.62 10.86 3.50
CA ALA A 26 8.64 11.57 2.21
C ALA A 26 9.09 13.02 2.35
N GLU A 27 8.58 13.75 3.34
CA GLU A 27 8.96 15.13 3.66
C GLU A 27 10.45 15.25 3.97
N SER A 28 10.99 14.32 4.75
CA SER A 28 12.43 14.25 5.07
C SER A 28 13.31 14.04 3.84
N ALA A 29 12.76 13.42 2.79
CA ALA A 29 13.41 13.22 1.49
C ALA A 29 13.10 14.33 0.47
N GLY A 30 12.32 15.36 0.85
CA GLY A 30 11.91 16.45 -0.05
C GLY A 30 10.89 16.04 -1.12
N VAL A 31 10.18 14.93 -0.93
CA VAL A 31 9.20 14.37 -1.87
C VAL A 31 7.78 14.64 -1.37
N THR A 32 6.87 15.00 -2.27
CA THR A 32 5.44 15.13 -1.97
C THR A 32 4.66 13.92 -2.47
N VAL A 33 3.79 13.36 -1.63
CA VAL A 33 3.16 12.06 -1.88
C VAL A 33 1.66 12.07 -1.58
N SER A 34 0.98 11.05 -2.09
CA SER A 34 -0.29 10.55 -1.58
C SER A 34 -0.08 9.25 -0.83
N VAL A 35 -0.82 9.08 0.25
CA VAL A 35 -0.82 7.88 1.08
C VAL A 35 -2.25 7.38 1.21
N THR A 36 -2.46 6.10 0.94
CA THR A 36 -3.75 5.42 1.08
C THR A 36 -3.60 4.25 2.03
N VAL A 37 -4.51 4.09 2.99
CA VAL A 37 -4.59 2.95 3.90
C VAL A 37 -5.94 2.27 3.76
N LEU A 38 -5.93 0.95 3.53
CA LEU A 38 -7.11 0.10 3.41
C LEU A 38 -7.19 -0.89 4.57
N ASP A 39 -8.39 -1.23 5.01
CA ASP A 39 -8.65 -2.36 5.91
C ASP A 39 -8.51 -3.72 5.18
N ALA A 40 -8.66 -4.82 5.93
CA ALA A 40 -8.59 -6.18 5.37
C ALA A 40 -9.69 -6.49 4.35
N GLY A 41 -10.81 -5.76 4.36
CA GLY A 41 -11.89 -5.86 3.38
C GLY A 41 -11.65 -5.04 2.12
N GLY A 42 -10.61 -4.21 2.09
CA GLY A 42 -10.29 -3.31 0.98
C GLY A 42 -11.04 -1.98 1.03
N HIS A 43 -11.62 -1.63 2.18
CA HIS A 43 -12.26 -0.33 2.38
C HIS A 43 -11.25 0.71 2.84
N LEU A 44 -11.48 1.96 2.42
CA LEU A 44 -10.63 3.08 2.77
C LEU A 44 -10.76 3.41 4.26
N LEU A 45 -9.63 3.39 4.97
CA LEU A 45 -9.54 3.92 6.35
C LEU A 45 -9.01 5.34 6.35
N ALA A 46 -7.94 5.61 5.62
CA ALA A 46 -7.32 6.93 5.56
C ALA A 46 -6.75 7.24 4.18
N PHE A 47 -6.82 8.52 3.80
CA PHE A 47 -6.21 9.05 2.59
C PHE A 47 -5.64 10.44 2.87
N ARG A 48 -4.39 10.68 2.46
CA ARG A 48 -3.76 12.00 2.45
C ARG A 48 -3.14 12.23 1.08
N ARG A 49 -3.24 13.46 0.56
CA ARG A 49 -2.48 13.93 -0.60
C ARG A 49 -1.88 15.28 -0.27
N ASP A 50 -0.57 15.40 -0.42
CA ASP A 50 0.10 16.69 -0.24
C ASP A 50 -0.31 17.68 -1.33
N ASP A 51 -0.35 18.96 -0.99
CA ASP A 51 -0.82 20.04 -1.87
C ASP A 51 -0.08 20.09 -3.21
N ARG A 52 1.23 19.80 -3.18
CA ARG A 52 2.12 19.79 -4.35
C ARG A 52 2.37 18.39 -4.91
N ALA A 53 1.66 17.36 -4.46
CA ALA A 53 1.78 16.02 -5.04
C ALA A 53 1.26 16.01 -6.49
N VAL A 54 1.91 15.25 -7.35
CA VAL A 54 1.47 15.05 -8.75
C VAL A 54 0.06 14.48 -8.79
N LEU A 55 -0.81 14.95 -9.68
CA LEU A 55 -2.24 14.60 -9.66
C LEU A 55 -2.52 13.08 -9.64
N ILE A 56 -1.71 12.30 -10.36
CA ILE A 56 -1.85 10.83 -10.48
C ILE A 56 -1.48 10.09 -9.18
N SER A 57 -0.83 10.75 -8.21
CA SER A 57 -0.39 10.13 -6.96
C SER A 57 -1.55 9.54 -6.16
N GLY A 58 -2.71 10.21 -6.12
CA GLY A 58 -3.85 9.75 -5.34
C GLY A 58 -4.46 8.44 -5.86
N GLU A 59 -4.55 8.31 -7.18
CA GLU A 59 -5.04 7.08 -7.81
C GLU A 59 -4.01 5.96 -7.70
N THR A 60 -2.73 6.27 -7.92
CA THR A 60 -1.65 5.27 -7.87
C THR A 60 -1.42 4.76 -6.46
N SER A 61 -1.43 5.61 -5.43
CA SER A 61 -1.33 5.17 -4.03
C SER A 61 -2.48 4.21 -3.68
N THR A 62 -3.70 4.55 -4.10
CA THR A 62 -4.89 3.74 -3.86
C THR A 62 -4.82 2.39 -4.56
N ARG A 63 -4.40 2.35 -5.82
CA ARG A 63 -4.25 1.09 -6.57
C ARG A 63 -3.10 0.23 -6.08
N LYS A 64 -1.99 0.83 -5.65
CA LYS A 64 -0.87 0.12 -5.03
C LYS A 64 -1.28 -0.55 -3.72
N ALA A 65 -1.97 0.17 -2.84
CA ALA A 65 -2.54 -0.38 -1.59
C ALA A 65 -3.49 -1.55 -1.89
N TYR A 66 -4.40 -1.35 -2.85
CA TYR A 66 -5.36 -2.38 -3.25
C TYR A 66 -4.67 -3.62 -3.82
N THR A 67 -3.65 -3.44 -4.66
CA THR A 67 -2.88 -4.56 -5.24
C THR A 67 -2.13 -5.33 -4.17
N ALA A 68 -1.48 -4.62 -3.24
CA ALA A 68 -0.78 -5.24 -2.13
C ALA A 68 -1.72 -6.05 -1.23
N LEU A 69 -2.94 -5.56 -1.01
CA LEU A 69 -3.98 -6.25 -0.26
C LEU A 69 -4.47 -7.51 -0.98
N GLN A 70 -4.84 -7.40 -2.26
CA GLN A 70 -5.42 -8.51 -3.03
C GLN A 70 -4.44 -9.69 -3.19
N LEU A 71 -3.16 -9.39 -3.34
CA LEU A 71 -2.13 -10.40 -3.58
C LEU A 71 -1.34 -10.75 -2.32
N ASN A 72 -1.65 -10.11 -1.20
CA ASN A 72 -0.93 -10.20 0.06
C ASN A 72 0.60 -10.14 -0.12
N ALA A 73 1.06 -9.18 -0.92
CA ALA A 73 2.46 -9.07 -1.31
C ALA A 73 2.84 -7.61 -1.58
N PRO A 74 4.08 -7.17 -1.24
CA PRO A 74 4.59 -5.88 -1.67
C PRO A 74 4.49 -5.72 -3.19
N THR A 75 4.00 -4.58 -3.67
CA THR A 75 3.89 -4.38 -5.13
C THR A 75 5.23 -4.33 -5.84
N ALA A 76 6.31 -4.06 -5.10
CA ALA A 76 7.69 -4.12 -5.60
C ALA A 76 8.09 -5.53 -6.07
N ASP A 77 7.65 -6.56 -5.35
CA ASP A 77 8.02 -7.96 -5.60
C ASP A 77 7.27 -8.56 -6.81
N LEU A 78 6.25 -7.86 -7.30
CA LEU A 78 5.33 -8.35 -8.32
C LEU A 78 5.61 -7.78 -9.72
N VAL A 79 6.48 -6.76 -9.83
CA VAL A 79 6.72 -6.01 -11.08
C VAL A 79 7.22 -6.94 -12.19
N ASP A 80 8.13 -7.85 -11.88
CA ASP A 80 8.71 -8.77 -12.88
C ASP A 80 7.72 -9.82 -13.36
N LEU A 81 6.75 -10.20 -12.52
CA LEU A 81 5.79 -11.25 -12.84
C LEU A 81 4.77 -10.83 -13.90
N VAL A 82 4.57 -9.52 -14.09
CA VAL A 82 3.59 -8.96 -15.02
C VAL A 82 4.21 -8.38 -16.30
N LYS A 83 5.54 -8.47 -16.44
CA LYS A 83 6.23 -8.10 -17.69
C LYS A 83 5.73 -8.95 -18.87
N PRO A 84 5.95 -8.52 -20.12
CA PRO A 84 5.79 -9.40 -21.27
C PRO A 84 6.50 -10.74 -21.02
N ASP A 85 5.84 -11.84 -21.36
CA ASP A 85 6.27 -13.23 -21.11
C ASP A 85 6.30 -13.67 -19.61
N GLY A 86 5.94 -12.77 -18.68
CA GLY A 86 5.78 -13.10 -17.27
C GLY A 86 4.53 -13.96 -17.00
N PRO A 87 4.53 -14.78 -15.94
CA PRO A 87 3.42 -15.69 -15.62
C PRO A 87 2.09 -14.99 -15.36
N PHE A 88 2.11 -13.70 -15.02
CA PHE A 88 0.93 -12.88 -14.73
C PHE A 88 0.82 -11.67 -15.67
N HIS A 89 1.36 -11.75 -16.89
CA HIS A 89 1.35 -10.65 -17.87
C HIS A 89 -0.01 -9.96 -18.06
N THR A 90 -1.10 -10.72 -18.05
CA THR A 90 -2.47 -10.20 -18.28
C THR A 90 -3.17 -9.71 -17.01
N LEU A 91 -2.62 -10.02 -15.82
CA LEU A 91 -3.23 -9.72 -14.53
C LEU A 91 -3.49 -8.22 -14.28
N PRO A 92 -2.62 -7.26 -14.69
CA PRO A 92 -2.87 -5.83 -14.49
C PRO A 92 -4.26 -5.37 -14.98
N THR A 93 -4.78 -5.98 -16.04
CA THR A 93 -6.06 -5.60 -16.67
C THR A 93 -7.12 -6.70 -16.62
N ALA A 94 -6.89 -7.81 -15.90
CA ALA A 94 -7.79 -8.96 -15.89
C ALA A 94 -9.07 -8.75 -15.05
N LEU A 95 -9.14 -7.68 -14.25
CA LEU A 95 -10.22 -7.40 -13.30
C LEU A 95 -10.92 -6.09 -13.63
N ASP A 96 -12.21 -5.98 -13.27
CA ASP A 96 -13.01 -4.75 -13.41
C ASP A 96 -12.38 -3.56 -12.69
N ARG A 97 -11.69 -3.83 -11.58
CA ARG A 97 -10.80 -2.88 -10.90
C ARG A 97 -9.35 -3.28 -11.19
N PRO A 98 -8.69 -2.67 -12.20
CA PRO A 98 -7.33 -3.03 -12.58
C PRO A 98 -6.33 -2.86 -11.44
N LEU A 99 -5.41 -3.82 -11.33
CA LEU A 99 -4.32 -3.81 -10.36
C LEU A 99 -3.16 -2.95 -10.89
N LEU A 100 -2.35 -2.40 -9.99
CA LEU A 100 -1.21 -1.54 -10.33
C LEU A 100 0.08 -2.12 -9.76
N PHE A 101 0.93 -2.61 -10.66
CA PHE A 101 2.20 -3.24 -10.37
C PHE A 101 3.35 -2.23 -10.48
N ILE A 102 3.36 -1.29 -9.53
CA ILE A 102 4.44 -0.31 -9.33
C ILE A 102 4.77 -0.33 -7.85
N ALA A 103 6.06 -0.33 -7.50
CA ALA A 103 6.51 -0.33 -6.11
C ALA A 103 5.89 0.84 -5.30
N GLY A 104 5.52 0.57 -4.05
CA GLY A 104 4.88 1.53 -3.14
C GLY A 104 3.65 1.02 -2.39
N GLY A 105 3.14 -0.18 -2.68
CA GLY A 105 2.11 -0.86 -1.90
C GLY A 105 2.71 -1.91 -0.98
N ILE A 106 2.29 -1.96 0.29
CA ILE A 106 2.75 -2.91 1.31
C ILE A 106 1.55 -3.50 2.07
N PRO A 107 1.46 -4.83 2.21
CA PRO A 107 0.46 -5.46 3.07
C PRO A 107 0.80 -5.24 4.54
N VAL A 108 -0.19 -4.94 5.36
CA VAL A 108 -0.04 -4.74 6.80
C VAL A 108 -0.47 -6.01 7.52
N HIS A 109 0.42 -6.57 8.32
CA HIS A 109 0.19 -7.79 9.07
C HIS A 109 0.22 -7.56 10.57
N ARG A 110 -0.63 -8.28 11.31
CA ARG A 110 -0.58 -8.39 12.77
C ARG A 110 -0.79 -9.86 13.14
N ASP A 111 0.05 -10.38 14.03
CA ASP A 111 0.03 -11.79 14.44
C ASP A 111 0.03 -12.78 13.24
N GLY A 112 0.81 -12.46 12.20
CA GLY A 112 0.89 -13.27 10.98
C GLY A 112 -0.34 -13.20 10.07
N ARG A 113 -1.28 -12.30 10.33
CA ARG A 113 -2.50 -12.12 9.54
C ARG A 113 -2.55 -10.79 8.83
N LEU A 114 -2.98 -10.82 7.58
CA LEU A 114 -3.27 -9.62 6.80
C LEU A 114 -4.44 -8.86 7.42
N ILE A 115 -4.20 -7.64 7.86
CA ILE A 115 -5.20 -6.76 8.49
C ILE A 115 -5.52 -5.51 7.67
N GLY A 116 -4.76 -5.28 6.60
CA GLY A 116 -4.95 -4.13 5.70
C GLY A 116 -3.76 -3.95 4.77
N ALA A 117 -3.67 -2.78 4.12
CA ALA A 117 -2.54 -2.42 3.29
C ALA A 117 -2.33 -0.90 3.25
N ILE A 118 -1.09 -0.47 3.05
CA ILE A 118 -0.73 0.90 2.75
C ILE A 118 -0.26 1.00 1.29
N GLY A 119 -0.52 2.13 0.65
CA GLY A 119 0.05 2.49 -0.64
C GLY A 119 0.54 3.93 -0.64
N VAL A 120 1.73 4.15 -1.20
CA VAL A 120 2.35 5.47 -1.37
C VAL A 120 2.57 5.73 -2.86
N GLY A 121 2.29 6.96 -3.29
CA GLY A 121 2.47 7.42 -4.67
C GLY A 121 2.98 8.85 -4.71
N GLY A 122 3.92 9.16 -5.59
CA GLY A 122 4.34 10.54 -5.86
C GLY A 122 5.85 10.69 -6.08
N GLY A 123 6.65 9.83 -5.47
CA GLY A 123 8.09 9.72 -5.71
C GLY A 123 8.43 8.72 -6.83
N ALA A 124 9.72 8.41 -6.94
CA ALA A 124 10.14 7.24 -7.70
C ALA A 124 9.64 5.94 -7.01
N PRO A 125 9.39 4.85 -7.75
CA PRO A 125 8.82 3.62 -7.19
C PRO A 125 9.55 3.09 -5.95
N GLU A 126 10.88 3.14 -5.95
CA GLU A 126 11.72 2.68 -4.85
C GLU A 126 11.61 3.59 -3.63
N GLN A 127 11.43 4.91 -3.84
CA GLN A 127 11.17 5.87 -2.76
C GLN A 127 9.81 5.61 -2.13
N ASP A 128 8.77 5.48 -2.96
CA ASP A 128 7.40 5.17 -2.49
C ASP A 128 7.39 3.88 -1.66
N HIS A 129 8.10 2.83 -2.11
CA HIS A 129 8.26 1.59 -1.37
C HIS A 129 9.01 1.78 -0.05
N GLY A 130 10.08 2.56 -0.03
CA GLY A 130 10.82 2.90 1.18
C GLY A 130 9.94 3.64 2.21
N PHE A 131 9.14 4.62 1.78
CA PHE A 131 8.24 5.38 2.66
C PHE A 131 7.13 4.49 3.22
N ALA A 132 6.54 3.62 2.40
CA ALA A 132 5.54 2.65 2.84
C ALA A 132 6.12 1.66 3.85
N THR A 133 7.33 1.15 3.60
CA THR A 133 8.02 0.21 4.49
C THR A 133 8.37 0.85 5.83
N ALA A 134 8.90 2.07 5.81
CA ALA A 134 9.19 2.84 7.03
C ALA A 134 7.92 3.06 7.87
N ALA A 135 6.79 3.37 7.22
CA ALA A 135 5.51 3.53 7.92
C ALA A 135 5.02 2.25 8.59
N VAL A 136 5.07 1.11 7.89
CA VAL A 136 4.65 -0.18 8.46
C VAL A 136 5.55 -0.60 9.63
N ALA A 137 6.85 -0.27 9.58
CA ALA A 137 7.77 -0.55 10.68
C ALA A 137 7.46 0.22 11.98
N GLU A 138 6.66 1.28 11.92
CA GLU A 138 6.19 2.04 13.09
C GLU A 138 4.89 1.49 13.68
N LEU A 139 4.24 0.53 13.01
CA LEU A 139 3.07 -0.14 13.55
C LEU A 139 3.51 -1.26 14.51
N ALA A 140 3.09 -1.17 15.77
CA ALA A 140 3.32 -2.18 16.81
C ALA A 140 2.31 -3.34 16.73
#